data_AF-A0AAU7KPV4-F1
#
_entry.id   AF-A0AAU7KPV4-F1
#
_cell.length_a   1.000
_cell.length_b   1.000
_cell.length_c   1.000
_cell.angle_alpha   90.00
_cell.angle_beta   90.00
_cell.angle_gamma   90.00
#
_symmetry.space_group_name_H-M   'P 1'
#
loop_
_entity.id
_entity.type
_entity.pdbx_description
1 polymer ?
#
loop_
_entity_poly.entity_id
_entity_poly.type
_entity_poly.pdbx_seq_one_letter_code
_entity_poly.pdbx_strand_id
1 'polypeptide(L)'
;MKVFAEYFVEGGVIYRRNTLLQFGDCWDLIGSAVLANPGSAEPTSLVSEDLLASISKFHQRYKSGEGVQSDHWHEFSPDSTMRFVEKIFNGWYLDKNIDLSGVVQLFNTFNVKNQNLPEAVAGIGEDSELLFSRSVYRYFNDKPTYFGFSNEVLGNEMLRKVAVSIFNNSSDAVLDIYDRDFSKNSFYHPMYVNQAYAKSHFQKYKNSILAGIVKNA
;
A
#
# COMPACT_ATOMS: atom_id res chain seq x y z
N MET A 1 -0.43 -5.71 -14.97
CA MET A 1 -0.91 -4.76 -13.94
C MET A 1 -0.88 -3.35 -14.49
N LYS A 2 -2.00 -2.62 -14.43
CA LYS A 2 -2.08 -1.17 -14.69
C LYS A 2 -1.96 -0.43 -13.36
N VAL A 3 -1.33 0.74 -13.34
CA VAL A 3 -1.05 1.48 -12.10
C VAL A 3 -1.56 2.90 -12.21
N PHE A 4 -2.36 3.31 -11.24
CA PHE A 4 -2.90 4.65 -11.12
C PHE A 4 -2.57 5.20 -9.74
N ALA A 5 -2.27 6.48 -9.62
CA ALA A 5 -2.10 7.12 -8.31
C ALA A 5 -2.45 8.60 -8.36
N GLU A 6 -2.81 9.14 -7.21
CA GLU A 6 -2.81 10.59 -7.03
C GLU A 6 -1.37 11.08 -6.97
N TYR A 7 -1.07 12.10 -7.77
CA TYR A 7 0.24 12.72 -7.89
C TYR A 7 0.06 14.22 -8.09
N PHE A 8 0.59 15.00 -7.15
CA PHE A 8 0.44 16.46 -7.16
C PHE A 8 1.59 17.14 -6.40
N VAL A 9 1.73 18.44 -6.65
CA VAL A 9 2.76 19.28 -6.05
C VAL A 9 2.09 20.33 -5.18
N GLU A 10 2.50 20.43 -3.92
CA GLU A 10 1.99 21.44 -3.00
C GLU A 10 3.16 22.04 -2.21
N GLY A 11 3.30 23.37 -2.25
CA GLY A 11 4.42 24.06 -1.58
C GLY A 11 5.81 23.64 -2.07
N GLY A 12 5.94 23.15 -3.31
CA GLY A 12 7.19 22.61 -3.85
C GLY A 12 7.51 21.18 -3.42
N VAL A 13 6.63 20.53 -2.65
CA VAL A 13 6.76 19.13 -2.23
C VAL A 13 5.89 18.26 -3.12
N ILE A 14 6.44 17.12 -3.55
CA ILE A 14 5.75 16.15 -4.39
C ILE A 14 5.12 15.07 -3.53
N TYR A 15 3.83 14.82 -3.74
CA TYR A 15 3.06 13.80 -3.04
C TYR A 15 2.62 12.70 -3.99
N ARG A 16 2.65 11.45 -3.54
CA ARG A 16 1.97 10.33 -4.20
C ARG A 16 1.10 9.56 -3.21
N ARG A 17 -0.20 9.49 -3.49
CA ARG A 17 -1.22 8.90 -2.60
C ARG A 17 -2.09 7.92 -3.36
N ASN A 18 -2.83 7.12 -2.58
CA ASN A 18 -3.96 6.33 -3.08
C ASN A 18 -3.64 5.51 -4.34
N THR A 19 -2.50 4.83 -4.37
CA THR A 19 -2.11 4.04 -5.54
C THR A 19 -3.05 2.85 -5.73
N LEU A 20 -3.49 2.60 -6.96
CA LEU A 20 -4.33 1.48 -7.36
C LEU A 20 -3.52 0.58 -8.31
N LEU A 21 -3.37 -0.68 -7.92
CA LEU A 21 -2.76 -1.73 -8.73
C LEU A 21 -3.89 -2.57 -9.34
N GLN A 22 -4.21 -2.34 -10.60
CA GLN A 22 -5.27 -3.08 -11.30
C GLN A 22 -4.70 -4.30 -12.01
N PHE A 23 -5.27 -5.46 -11.73
CA PHE A 23 -5.00 -6.74 -12.37
C PHE A 23 -6.21 -7.17 -13.20
N GLY A 24 -5.98 -7.56 -14.46
CA GLY A 24 -7.04 -7.72 -15.45
C GLY A 24 -7.79 -6.41 -15.72
N ASP A 25 -9.09 -6.53 -16.01
CA ASP A 25 -9.98 -5.38 -16.27
C ASP A 25 -11.06 -5.20 -15.18
N CYS A 26 -11.04 -6.05 -14.13
CA CYS A 26 -11.95 -5.94 -13.00
C CYS A 26 -11.56 -4.77 -12.08
N TRP A 27 -12.57 -4.14 -11.46
CA TRP A 27 -12.42 -3.05 -10.50
C TRP A 27 -12.86 -3.43 -9.08
N ASP A 28 -13.09 -4.71 -8.78
CA ASP A 28 -13.39 -5.11 -7.41
C ASP A 28 -12.15 -5.04 -6.53
N LEU A 29 -12.31 -4.56 -5.29
CA LEU A 29 -11.24 -4.52 -4.32
C LEU A 29 -10.92 -5.95 -3.88
N ILE A 30 -9.68 -6.38 -4.12
CA ILE A 30 -9.18 -7.71 -3.74
C ILE A 30 -8.16 -7.65 -2.60
N GLY A 31 -7.66 -6.46 -2.26
CA GLY A 31 -6.72 -6.31 -1.16
C GLY A 31 -6.18 -4.91 -0.97
N SER A 32 -5.38 -4.73 0.07
CA SER A 32 -4.66 -3.49 0.34
C SER A 32 -3.22 -3.76 0.78
N ALA A 33 -2.32 -2.81 0.60
CA ALA A 33 -0.97 -2.83 1.14
C ALA A 33 -0.65 -1.47 1.74
N VAL A 34 0.06 -1.48 2.88
CA VAL A 34 0.59 -0.26 3.50
C VAL A 34 2.10 -0.36 3.59
N LEU A 35 2.79 0.54 2.89
CA LEU A 35 4.25 0.58 2.79
C LEU A 35 4.82 1.83 3.47
N ALA A 36 6.14 1.96 3.47
CA ALA A 36 6.82 3.12 4.06
C ALA A 36 6.48 4.43 3.33
N ASN A 37 6.91 4.52 2.07
CA ASN A 37 6.81 5.70 1.22
C ASN A 37 6.65 5.32 -0.26
N PRO A 38 6.19 6.28 -1.09
CA PRO A 38 6.26 6.16 -2.53
C PRO A 38 7.68 5.84 -3.03
N GLY A 39 7.78 4.86 -3.92
CA GLY A 39 8.94 4.70 -4.78
C GLY A 39 9.14 5.90 -5.72
N SER A 40 10.30 5.98 -6.37
CA SER A 40 10.70 7.12 -7.20
C SER A 40 10.04 7.19 -8.58
N ALA A 41 9.15 6.27 -8.93
CA ALA A 41 8.49 6.25 -10.25
C ALA A 41 7.77 7.59 -10.53
N GLU A 42 8.00 8.11 -11.73
CA GLU A 42 7.32 9.30 -12.28
C GLU A 42 6.02 8.90 -12.99
N PRO A 43 5.01 9.78 -13.04
CA PRO A 43 3.81 9.55 -13.84
C PRO A 43 4.18 9.49 -15.33
N THR A 44 3.50 8.63 -16.08
CA THR A 44 3.65 8.54 -17.53
C THR A 44 2.69 9.47 -18.26
N SER A 45 1.50 9.67 -17.70
CA SER A 45 0.43 10.49 -18.28
C SER A 45 -0.64 10.79 -17.24
N LEU A 46 -1.51 11.77 -17.53
CA LEU A 46 -2.79 11.88 -16.85
C LEU A 46 -3.68 10.68 -17.19
N VAL A 47 -4.57 10.31 -16.28
CA VAL A 47 -5.60 9.31 -16.59
C VAL A 47 -6.60 9.86 -17.63
N SER A 48 -7.07 9.01 -18.53
CA SER A 48 -8.16 9.37 -19.44
C SER A 48 -9.49 9.55 -18.70
N GLU A 49 -10.45 10.24 -19.31
CA GLU A 49 -11.79 10.45 -18.75
C GLU A 49 -12.51 9.12 -18.41
N ASP A 50 -12.38 8.11 -19.28
CA ASP A 50 -12.99 6.78 -19.06
C ASP A 50 -12.38 6.06 -17.84
N LEU A 51 -11.06 6.14 -17.68
CA LEU A 51 -10.35 5.59 -16.53
C LEU A 51 -10.71 6.35 -15.26
N LEU A 52 -10.77 7.67 -15.33
CA LEU A 52 -11.19 8.52 -14.22
C LEU A 52 -12.61 8.20 -13.75
N ALA A 53 -13.54 7.96 -14.67
CA ALA A 53 -14.90 7.53 -14.33
C ALA A 53 -14.89 6.17 -13.60
N SER A 54 -14.00 5.26 -14.00
CA SER A 54 -13.83 3.95 -13.35
C SER A 54 -13.24 4.08 -11.94
N ILE A 55 -12.21 4.91 -11.77
CA ILE A 55 -11.61 5.26 -10.48
C ILE A 55 -12.64 5.91 -9.56
N SER A 56 -13.47 6.81 -10.09
CA SER A 56 -14.53 7.49 -9.34
C SER A 56 -15.58 6.51 -8.82
N LYS A 57 -16.01 5.55 -9.65
CA LYS A 57 -16.92 4.47 -9.23
C LYS A 57 -16.28 3.56 -8.17
N PHE A 58 -14.99 3.24 -8.33
CA PHE A 58 -14.24 2.48 -7.34
C PHE A 58 -14.20 3.20 -5.99
N HIS A 59 -13.86 4.49 -5.97
CA HIS A 59 -13.85 5.32 -4.78
C HIS A 59 -15.23 5.43 -4.14
N GLN A 60 -16.29 5.66 -4.93
CA GLN A 60 -17.66 5.70 -4.41
C GLN A 60 -18.04 4.41 -3.67
N ARG A 61 -17.57 3.26 -4.18
CA ARG A 61 -17.86 1.95 -3.60
C ARG A 61 -17.03 1.62 -2.36
N TYR A 62 -15.75 1.97 -2.34
CA TYR A 62 -14.79 1.48 -1.33
C TYR A 62 -14.18 2.58 -0.44
N LYS A 63 -14.41 3.87 -0.75
CA LYS A 63 -13.90 5.06 -0.06
C LYS A 63 -14.99 6.13 0.07
N SER A 64 -16.11 5.78 0.70
CA SER A 64 -17.23 6.70 0.89
C SER A 64 -16.80 7.98 1.61
N GLY A 65 -17.05 9.15 1.01
CA GLY A 65 -16.78 10.46 1.62
C GLY A 65 -15.54 11.20 1.09
N GLU A 66 -14.66 10.55 0.32
CA GLU A 66 -13.56 11.22 -0.37
C GLU A 66 -13.91 11.44 -1.86
N GLY A 67 -13.96 12.71 -2.29
CA GLY A 67 -14.13 13.06 -3.70
C GLY A 67 -12.89 12.74 -4.52
N VAL A 68 -13.07 12.36 -5.78
CA VAL A 68 -11.97 12.15 -6.74
C VAL A 68 -11.65 13.47 -7.44
N GLN A 69 -10.44 13.97 -7.25
CA GLN A 69 -9.93 15.17 -7.95
C GLN A 69 -9.24 14.75 -9.24
N SER A 70 -9.86 15.07 -10.38
CA SER A 70 -9.48 14.55 -11.69
C SER A 70 -8.04 14.85 -12.11
N ASP A 71 -7.57 16.05 -11.80
CA ASP A 71 -6.26 16.58 -12.17
C ASP A 71 -5.10 15.97 -11.37
N HIS A 72 -5.39 15.27 -10.28
CA HIS A 72 -4.38 14.59 -9.47
C HIS A 72 -4.12 13.16 -9.94
N TRP A 73 -5.01 12.53 -10.71
CA TRP A 73 -4.85 11.13 -11.09
C TRP A 73 -3.96 10.94 -12.33
N HIS A 74 -2.94 10.12 -12.15
CA HIS A 74 -1.96 9.82 -13.19
C HIS A 74 -1.76 8.31 -13.36
N GLU A 75 -1.38 7.92 -14.56
CA GLU A 75 -0.89 6.58 -14.88
C GLU A 75 0.60 6.45 -14.55
N PHE A 76 1.02 5.26 -14.15
CA PHE A 76 2.41 4.95 -13.83
C PHE A 76 2.85 3.64 -14.47
N SER A 77 4.15 3.53 -14.75
CA SER A 77 4.77 2.24 -15.01
C SER A 77 4.99 1.48 -13.69
N PRO A 78 4.70 0.16 -13.63
CA PRO A 78 4.87 -0.62 -12.41
C PRO A 78 6.35 -0.79 -12.05
N ASP A 79 6.72 -0.34 -10.86
CA ASP A 79 8.07 -0.51 -10.29
C ASP A 79 8.28 -1.90 -9.66
N SER A 80 9.49 -2.17 -9.20
CA SER A 80 9.86 -3.46 -8.59
C SER A 80 9.08 -3.75 -7.30
N THR A 81 8.84 -2.75 -6.46
CA THR A 81 8.08 -2.91 -5.22
C THR A 81 6.63 -3.28 -5.53
N MET A 82 5.99 -2.63 -6.50
CA MET A 82 4.62 -2.97 -6.94
C MET A 82 4.53 -4.41 -7.48
N ARG A 83 5.55 -4.86 -8.22
CA ARG A 83 5.64 -6.26 -8.68
C ARG A 83 5.86 -7.25 -7.54
N PHE A 84 6.54 -6.86 -6.47
CA PHE A 84 6.65 -7.70 -5.27
C PHE A 84 5.34 -7.75 -4.49
N VAL A 85 4.55 -6.68 -4.48
CA VAL A 85 3.18 -6.69 -3.95
C VAL A 85 2.30 -7.65 -4.76
N GLU A 86 2.36 -7.61 -6.09
CA GLU A 86 1.69 -8.59 -6.96
C GLU A 86 2.07 -10.04 -6.57
N LYS A 87 3.37 -10.32 -6.37
CA LYS A 87 3.85 -11.64 -5.94
C LYS A 87 3.35 -12.09 -4.56
N ILE A 88 3.08 -11.15 -3.66
CA ILE A 88 2.48 -11.43 -2.35
C ILE A 88 1.04 -11.88 -2.55
N PHE A 89 0.25 -11.12 -3.31
CA PHE A 89 -1.18 -11.38 -3.50
C PHE A 89 -1.47 -12.60 -4.38
N ASN A 90 -0.68 -12.84 -5.43
CA ASN A 90 -0.86 -14.00 -6.30
C ASN A 90 -0.27 -15.30 -5.72
N GLY A 91 0.36 -15.23 -4.55
CA GLY A 91 0.97 -16.38 -3.89
C GLY A 91 2.16 -16.98 -4.64
N TRP A 92 2.88 -16.20 -5.44
CA TRP A 92 4.12 -16.63 -6.10
C TRP A 92 5.13 -17.17 -5.07
N TYR A 93 5.27 -16.51 -3.92
CA TYR A 93 6.16 -16.96 -2.84
C TYR A 93 5.71 -18.28 -2.18
N LEU A 94 4.51 -18.76 -2.47
CA LEU A 94 3.91 -20.00 -1.96
C LEU A 94 3.73 -21.06 -3.08
N ASP A 95 4.37 -20.86 -4.23
CA ASP A 95 4.30 -21.77 -5.38
C ASP A 95 2.86 -21.92 -5.95
N LYS A 96 2.00 -20.89 -5.80
CA LYS A 96 0.61 -20.89 -6.29
C LYS A 96 0.43 -20.22 -7.65
N ASN A 97 0.90 -18.97 -7.81
CA ASN A 97 0.78 -18.16 -9.04
C ASN A 97 -0.67 -17.98 -9.54
N ILE A 98 -1.53 -17.40 -8.71
CA ILE A 98 -2.94 -17.14 -9.03
C ILE A 98 -3.06 -15.95 -9.99
N ASP A 99 -3.86 -16.08 -11.05
CA ASP A 99 -4.20 -14.95 -11.90
C ASP A 99 -5.11 -13.97 -11.13
N LEU A 100 -4.58 -12.80 -10.80
CA LEU A 100 -5.34 -11.75 -10.09
C LEU A 100 -6.30 -11.05 -11.03
N SER A 101 -7.52 -10.78 -10.55
CA SER A 101 -8.54 -10.00 -11.25
C SER A 101 -9.23 -9.04 -10.27
N GLY A 102 -8.86 -7.77 -10.32
CA GLY A 102 -9.34 -6.74 -9.39
C GLY A 102 -8.27 -5.71 -9.05
N VAL A 103 -8.49 -4.97 -7.96
CA VAL A 103 -7.64 -3.87 -7.51
C VAL A 103 -7.04 -4.16 -6.14
N VAL A 104 -5.72 -4.02 -6.04
CA VAL A 104 -5.03 -3.87 -4.75
C VAL A 104 -4.75 -2.38 -4.53
N GLN A 105 -5.22 -1.85 -3.40
CA GLN A 105 -4.88 -0.49 -2.99
C GLN A 105 -3.49 -0.48 -2.36
N LEU A 106 -2.69 0.53 -2.66
CA LEU A 106 -1.37 0.74 -2.05
C LEU A 106 -1.34 2.12 -1.41
N PHE A 107 -1.16 2.10 -0.09
CA PHE A 107 -1.02 3.27 0.77
C PHE A 107 0.41 3.35 1.32
N ASN A 108 0.81 4.53 1.76
CA ASN A 108 2.11 4.76 2.37
C ASN A 108 1.94 5.38 3.75
N THR A 109 2.75 5.00 4.73
CA THR A 109 2.78 5.70 6.02
C THR A 109 3.15 7.15 5.84
N PHE A 110 4.03 7.46 4.88
CA PHE A 110 4.46 8.80 4.51
C PHE A 110 4.36 8.99 2.99
N ASN A 111 3.62 9.99 2.53
CA ASN A 111 3.22 10.15 1.13
C ASN A 111 4.15 11.05 0.30
N VAL A 112 5.16 11.66 0.92
CA VAL A 112 6.12 12.49 0.20
C VAL A 112 7.00 11.60 -0.64
N LYS A 113 7.12 11.95 -1.92
CA LYS A 113 8.05 11.30 -2.84
C LYS A 113 9.47 11.79 -2.56
N ASN A 114 10.10 11.24 -1.53
CA ASN A 114 11.51 11.45 -1.22
C ASN A 114 12.18 10.11 -0.92
N GLN A 115 13.35 9.88 -1.52
CA GLN A 115 14.17 8.69 -1.25
C GLN A 115 14.82 8.76 0.16
N ASN A 116 15.01 9.96 0.70
CA ASN A 116 15.58 10.19 2.03
C ASN A 116 14.47 10.55 3.05
N LEU A 117 13.88 9.51 3.64
CA LEU A 117 12.79 9.60 4.62
C LEU A 117 13.11 10.52 5.82
N PRO A 118 14.29 10.38 6.49
CA PRO A 118 14.63 11.23 7.63
C PRO A 118 14.69 12.73 7.33
N GLU A 119 15.25 13.12 6.18
CA GLU A 119 15.34 14.53 5.76
C GLU A 119 13.97 15.13 5.48
N ALA A 120 13.08 14.36 4.84
CA ALA A 120 11.73 14.78 4.52
C ALA A 120 10.85 14.96 5.77
N VAL A 121 11.04 14.14 6.80
CA VAL A 121 10.29 14.23 8.06
C VAL A 121 10.71 15.43 8.90
N ALA A 122 12.00 15.83 8.86
CA ALA A 122 12.50 16.96 9.63
C ALA A 122 12.06 18.34 9.10
N GLY A 123 11.69 18.42 7.82
CA GLY A 123 11.37 19.69 7.13
C GLY A 123 9.89 20.05 7.07
N ILE A 124 8.97 19.17 7.49
CA ILE A 124 7.53 19.35 7.26
C ILE A 124 6.75 19.25 8.59
N GLY A 125 5.84 20.19 8.83
CA GLY A 125 4.99 20.22 10.04
C GLY A 125 4.12 18.98 10.22
N GLU A 126 3.87 18.60 11.48
CA GLU A 126 3.38 17.26 11.86
C GLU A 126 1.89 16.96 11.54
N ASP A 127 1.10 17.97 11.15
CA ASP A 127 -0.37 17.91 11.13
C ASP A 127 -1.03 17.80 9.74
N SER A 128 -0.27 17.50 8.67
CA SER A 128 -0.88 17.39 7.34
C SER A 128 -1.41 15.97 7.04
N GLU A 129 -2.71 15.88 6.75
CA GLU A 129 -3.37 14.70 6.17
C GLU A 129 -2.80 14.29 4.80
N LEU A 130 -2.05 15.19 4.15
CA LEU A 130 -1.35 14.88 2.90
C LEU A 130 -0.09 14.08 3.18
N LEU A 131 0.60 14.33 4.29
CA LEU A 131 1.86 13.68 4.64
C LEU A 131 1.66 12.25 5.09
N PHE A 132 0.66 12.01 5.94
CA PHE A 132 0.48 10.73 6.60
C PHE A 132 -0.87 10.11 6.27
N SER A 133 -0.87 8.82 5.97
CA SER A 133 -2.08 8.06 5.66
C SER A 133 -2.79 7.54 6.90
N ARG A 134 -3.03 8.39 7.92
CA ARG A 134 -3.47 7.96 9.26
C ARG A 134 -4.79 7.20 9.27
N SER A 135 -5.71 7.53 8.35
CA SER A 135 -7.08 7.02 8.32
C SER A 135 -7.33 5.92 7.28
N VAL A 136 -6.30 5.42 6.59
CA VAL A 136 -6.50 4.49 5.46
C VAL A 136 -7.05 3.12 5.85
N TYR A 137 -6.99 2.77 7.13
CA TYR A 137 -7.61 1.55 7.66
C TYR A 137 -9.11 1.47 7.38
N ARG A 138 -9.79 2.62 7.22
CA ARG A 138 -11.21 2.70 6.87
C ARG A 138 -11.51 2.18 5.46
N TYR A 139 -10.49 2.08 4.61
CA TYR A 139 -10.62 1.74 3.19
C TYR A 139 -10.20 0.30 2.90
N PHE A 140 -9.85 -0.49 3.93
CA PHE A 140 -9.48 -1.90 3.72
C PHE A 140 -10.68 -2.80 3.42
N ASN A 141 -11.90 -2.41 3.83
CA ASN A 141 -13.16 -3.12 3.54
C ASN A 141 -13.09 -4.63 3.84
N ASP A 142 -12.45 -4.99 4.97
CA ASP A 142 -12.22 -6.38 5.40
C ASP A 142 -11.53 -7.28 4.37
N LYS A 143 -10.82 -6.69 3.40
CA LYS A 143 -10.00 -7.40 2.43
C LYS A 143 -8.60 -7.67 3.00
N PRO A 144 -7.88 -8.68 2.48
CA PRO A 144 -6.52 -8.97 2.92
C PRO A 144 -5.64 -7.72 2.80
N THR A 145 -4.98 -7.39 3.90
CA THR A 145 -4.14 -6.20 3.96
C THR A 145 -2.73 -6.57 4.35
N TYR A 146 -1.77 -6.26 3.47
CA TYR A 146 -0.36 -6.47 3.71
C TYR A 146 0.29 -5.25 4.38
N PHE A 147 0.74 -5.39 5.62
CA PHE A 147 1.53 -4.37 6.30
C PHE A 147 3.03 -4.59 6.07
N GLY A 148 3.65 -3.74 5.24
CA GLY A 148 5.06 -3.80 4.86
C GLY A 148 5.83 -2.56 5.29
N PHE A 149 5.71 -2.18 6.56
CA PHE A 149 6.21 -0.91 7.09
C PHE A 149 7.72 -0.69 6.92
N SER A 150 8.53 -1.75 6.86
CA SER A 150 10.01 -1.66 6.82
C SER A 150 10.64 -1.18 8.15
N ASN A 151 11.95 -1.41 8.30
CA ASN A 151 12.67 -1.01 9.51
C ASN A 151 12.80 0.51 9.64
N GLU A 152 12.81 1.22 8.53
CA GLU A 152 12.90 2.69 8.47
C GLU A 152 11.68 3.34 9.13
N VAL A 153 10.48 2.82 8.89
CA VAL A 153 9.25 3.27 9.59
C VAL A 153 9.28 2.85 11.05
N LEU A 154 9.62 1.59 11.33
CA LEU A 154 9.59 1.05 12.69
C LEU A 154 10.65 1.67 13.61
N GLY A 155 11.76 2.16 13.05
CA GLY A 155 12.84 2.83 13.77
C GLY A 155 12.63 4.34 13.94
N ASN A 156 11.68 4.95 13.22
CA ASN A 156 11.37 6.37 13.34
C ASN A 156 10.12 6.58 14.22
N GLU A 157 10.21 7.40 15.27
CA GLU A 157 9.13 7.56 16.25
C GLU A 157 7.82 8.05 15.61
N MET A 158 7.89 9.05 14.74
CA MET A 158 6.71 9.65 14.10
C MET A 158 6.04 8.65 13.14
N LEU A 159 6.83 8.02 12.28
CA LEU A 159 6.32 7.05 11.30
C LEU A 159 5.78 5.80 11.98
N ARG A 160 6.44 5.35 13.04
CA ARG A 160 5.96 4.24 13.88
C ARG A 160 4.61 4.57 14.51
N LYS A 161 4.38 5.79 15.01
CA LYS A 161 3.08 6.22 15.53
C LYS A 161 1.99 6.09 14.47
N VAL A 162 2.28 6.49 13.22
CA VAL A 162 1.34 6.34 12.09
C VAL A 162 1.08 4.87 11.79
N ALA A 163 2.12 4.04 11.68
CA ALA A 163 1.99 2.61 11.42
C ALA A 163 1.19 1.88 12.51
N VAL A 164 1.47 2.16 13.79
CA VAL A 164 0.72 1.63 14.93
C VAL A 164 -0.74 2.08 14.87
N SER A 165 -1.00 3.34 14.56
CA SER A 165 -2.37 3.85 14.42
C SER A 165 -3.13 3.12 13.31
N ILE A 166 -2.53 2.94 12.13
CA ILE A 166 -3.17 2.22 11.02
C ILE A 166 -3.47 0.77 11.42
N PHE A 167 -2.49 0.07 11.99
CA PHE A 167 -2.63 -1.34 12.38
C PHE A 167 -3.68 -1.52 13.49
N ASN A 168 -3.61 -0.77 14.58
CA ASN A 168 -4.49 -0.94 15.74
C ASN A 168 -5.94 -0.55 15.46
N ASN A 169 -6.20 0.32 14.47
CA ASN A 169 -7.55 0.69 14.05
C ASN A 169 -8.09 -0.18 12.90
N SER A 170 -7.31 -1.15 12.42
CA SER A 170 -7.79 -2.11 11.41
C SER A 170 -8.79 -3.09 12.01
N SER A 171 -9.69 -3.62 11.18
CA SER A 171 -10.72 -4.56 11.61
C SER A 171 -10.14 -5.91 12.02
N ASP A 172 -10.92 -6.70 12.76
CA ASP A 172 -10.54 -8.06 13.15
C ASP A 172 -10.29 -8.97 11.96
N ALA A 173 -11.05 -8.79 10.87
CA ALA A 173 -10.86 -9.56 9.64
C ALA A 173 -9.48 -9.30 9.00
N VAL A 174 -9.03 -8.03 9.02
CA VAL A 174 -7.69 -7.66 8.54
C VAL A 174 -6.59 -8.21 9.44
N LEU A 175 -6.82 -8.17 10.75
CA LEU A 175 -5.82 -8.53 11.76
C LEU A 175 -5.75 -10.03 12.09
N ASP A 176 -6.67 -10.85 11.57
CA ASP A 176 -6.74 -12.31 11.83
C ASP A 176 -5.43 -13.04 11.51
N ILE A 177 -4.70 -12.57 10.51
CA ILE A 177 -3.43 -13.17 10.09
C ILE A 177 -2.21 -12.64 10.87
N TYR A 178 -2.39 -11.63 11.74
CA TYR A 178 -1.32 -10.94 12.47
C TYR A 178 -1.39 -11.18 13.98
N ASP A 179 -0.27 -10.99 14.67
CA ASP A 179 -0.29 -10.91 16.15
C ASP A 179 -0.94 -9.58 16.57
N ARG A 180 -1.81 -9.59 17.57
CA ARG A 180 -2.48 -8.37 18.06
C ARG A 180 -1.52 -7.40 18.73
N ASP A 181 -0.42 -7.91 19.28
CA ASP A 181 0.69 -7.06 19.71
C ASP A 181 1.51 -6.64 18.49
N PHE A 182 1.38 -5.37 18.12
CA PHE A 182 2.13 -4.75 17.01
C PHE A 182 3.62 -5.11 17.04
N SER A 183 4.24 -5.15 18.23
CA SER A 183 5.69 -5.37 18.37
C SER A 183 6.15 -6.80 18.06
N LYS A 184 5.22 -7.78 18.03
CA LYS A 184 5.52 -9.18 17.72
C LYS A 184 5.49 -9.49 16.21
N ASN A 185 5.04 -8.54 15.40
CA ASN A 185 4.98 -8.68 13.95
C ASN A 185 6.26 -8.15 13.30
N SER A 186 6.69 -8.78 12.21
CA SER A 186 7.93 -8.38 11.51
C SER A 186 7.74 -7.29 10.46
N PHE A 187 6.52 -7.10 9.94
CA PHE A 187 6.15 -6.08 8.94
C PHE A 187 7.16 -5.88 7.80
N TYR A 188 7.65 -7.00 7.24
CA TYR A 188 8.72 -6.97 6.26
C TYR A 188 8.35 -6.14 5.04
N HIS A 189 9.27 -5.32 4.55
CA HIS A 189 9.08 -4.63 3.28
C HIS A 189 9.01 -5.66 2.12
N PRO A 190 8.19 -5.48 1.06
CA PRO A 190 8.09 -6.43 -0.06
C PRO A 190 9.45 -6.80 -0.69
N MET A 191 10.38 -5.85 -0.75
CA MET A 191 11.75 -6.12 -1.23
C MET A 191 12.50 -7.14 -0.36
N TYR A 192 12.36 -7.05 0.97
CA TYR A 192 12.97 -8.01 1.88
C TYR A 192 12.32 -9.39 1.73
N VAL A 193 10.99 -9.45 1.57
CA VAL A 193 10.29 -10.70 1.26
C VAL A 193 10.90 -11.36 0.01
N ASN A 194 11.08 -10.59 -1.07
CA ASN A 194 11.68 -11.10 -2.29
C ASN A 194 13.12 -11.61 -2.12
N GLN A 195 13.89 -11.09 -1.16
CA GLN A 195 15.25 -11.53 -0.87
C GLN A 195 15.33 -12.69 0.12
N ALA A 196 14.31 -12.84 0.98
CA ALA A 196 14.34 -13.75 2.12
C ALA A 196 13.42 -14.98 1.97
N TYR A 197 12.52 -15.03 0.98
CA TYR A 197 11.47 -16.05 0.89
C TYR A 197 11.95 -17.51 0.92
N ALA A 198 13.18 -17.78 0.47
CA ALA A 198 13.79 -19.11 0.48
C ALA A 198 14.61 -19.41 1.75
N LYS A 199 14.80 -18.44 2.64
CA LYS A 199 15.64 -18.57 3.84
C LYS A 199 14.84 -19.24 4.97
N SER A 200 15.52 -20.04 5.79
CA SER A 200 14.90 -20.82 6.88
C SER A 200 14.16 -19.95 7.89
N HIS A 201 14.78 -18.83 8.32
CA HIS A 201 14.18 -17.92 9.30
C HIS A 201 12.91 -17.24 8.79
N PHE A 202 12.72 -17.15 7.47
CA PHE A 202 11.56 -16.53 6.86
C PHE A 202 10.37 -17.50 6.70
N GLN A 203 10.58 -18.82 6.79
CA GLN A 203 9.53 -19.80 6.52
C GLN A 203 8.32 -19.66 7.44
N LYS A 204 8.52 -19.27 8.70
CA LYS A 204 7.41 -18.98 9.62
C LYS A 204 6.53 -17.83 9.11
N TYR A 205 7.14 -16.73 8.66
CA TYR A 205 6.42 -15.59 8.10
C TYR A 205 5.72 -15.94 6.79
N LYS A 206 6.40 -16.67 5.89
CA LYS A 206 5.83 -17.18 4.64
C LYS A 206 4.58 -18.03 4.89
N ASN A 207 4.65 -18.98 5.81
CA ASN A 207 3.56 -19.94 6.07
C ASN A 207 2.43 -19.38 6.96
N SER A 208 2.60 -18.20 7.55
CA SER A 208 1.56 -17.51 8.33
C SER A 208 1.01 -16.33 7.55
N ILE A 209 1.76 -15.22 7.48
CA ILE A 209 1.30 -13.96 6.90
C ILE A 209 1.03 -14.10 5.41
N LEU A 210 2.00 -14.57 4.62
CA LEU A 210 1.80 -14.65 3.16
C LEU A 210 0.72 -15.67 2.79
N ALA A 211 0.68 -16.81 3.48
CA ALA A 211 -0.38 -17.80 3.30
C ALA A 211 -1.77 -17.25 3.65
N GLY A 212 -1.87 -16.45 4.73
CA GLY A 212 -3.09 -15.78 5.15
C GLY A 212 -3.59 -14.75 4.14
N ILE A 213 -2.69 -13.94 3.57
CA ILE A 213 -3.04 -12.98 2.50
C ILE A 213 -3.68 -13.72 1.32
N VAL A 214 -3.06 -14.79 0.83
CA VAL A 214 -3.52 -15.51 -0.36
C VAL A 214 -4.78 -16.35 -0.10
N LYS A 215 -4.99 -16.81 1.14
CA LYS A 215 -6.22 -17.54 1.50
C LYS A 215 -7.45 -16.64 1.48
N ASN A 216 -7.27 -15.38 1.83
CA ASN A 216 -8.35 -14.43 2.04
C ASN A 216 -8.56 -13.48 0.84
N ALA A 217 -7.70 -13.55 -0.19
CA ALA A 217 -7.75 -12.76 -1.43
C ALA A 217 -8.70 -13.38 -2.45
#